data_AF-A0A1H6FEV4-F1
#
_entry.id   AF-A0A1H6FEV4-F1
#
_cell.length_a   1.000
_cell.length_b   1.000
_cell.length_c   1.000
_cell.angle_alpha   90.00
_cell.angle_beta   90.00
_cell.angle_gamma   90.00
#
_symmetry.space_group_name_H-M   'P 1'
#
loop_
_entity.id
_entity.type
_entity.pdbx_description
1 polymer ?
#
loop_
_entity_poly.entity_id
_entity_poly.type
_entity_poly.pdbx_seq_one_letter_code
_entity_poly.pdbx_strand_id
1 'polypeptide(L)'
;MKIHFEKLGVINRGDLNLNGLTLLCGPNNTGKTYAMYCLYALLDEKFEVRFPFVQEIVKNLLESKVCQYDLNILLDDHFEDILNHVAQGLQKRLPSLFGVEPSEFKQTKLKLSVERDQILKKCNPPSLADASTSWYSRFRLDFGH
;
A
#
# COMPACT_ATOMS: atom_id res chain seq x y z
N MET A 1 3.70 3.51 -10.31
CA MET A 1 3.93 2.45 -9.30
C MET A 1 4.29 1.15 -10.01
N LYS A 2 5.12 0.30 -9.41
CA LYS A 2 5.48 -1.02 -9.92
C LYS A 2 5.29 -2.10 -8.86
N ILE A 3 4.78 -3.26 -9.27
CA ILE A 3 4.68 -4.47 -8.45
C ILE A 3 5.47 -5.58 -9.14
N HIS A 4 6.48 -6.10 -8.46
CA HIS A 4 7.23 -7.28 -8.87
C HIS A 4 6.65 -8.53 -8.22
N PHE A 5 6.55 -9.61 -8.99
CA PHE A 5 6.05 -10.90 -8.51
C PHE A 5 7.04 -12.01 -8.83
N GLU A 6 7.23 -12.92 -7.89
CA GLU A 6 7.83 -14.24 -8.13
C GLU A 6 6.89 -15.30 -7.59
N LYS A 7 6.71 -16.40 -8.34
CA LYS A 7 5.88 -17.56 -7.97
C LYS A 7 4.46 -17.16 -7.53
N LEU A 8 3.80 -16.33 -8.32
CA LEU A 8 2.42 -15.91 -8.11
C LEU A 8 1.49 -16.76 -8.98
N GLY A 9 0.96 -17.85 -8.42
CA GLY A 9 0.19 -18.83 -9.18
C GLY A 9 1.00 -19.38 -10.35
N VAL A 10 0.47 -19.26 -11.57
CA VAL A 10 1.16 -19.68 -12.81
C VAL A 10 2.28 -18.73 -13.25
N ILE A 11 2.41 -17.54 -12.63
CA ILE A 11 3.45 -16.57 -12.95
C ILE A 11 4.73 -16.95 -12.20
N ASN A 12 5.74 -17.43 -12.91
CA ASN A 12 7.05 -17.68 -12.30
C ASN A 12 7.75 -16.37 -11.89
N ARG A 13 7.77 -15.37 -12.77
CA ARG A 13 8.31 -14.04 -12.49
C ARG A 13 7.68 -13.00 -13.43
N GLY A 14 7.42 -11.80 -12.93
CA GLY A 14 6.87 -10.73 -13.76
C GLY A 14 6.81 -9.38 -13.05
N ASP A 15 6.50 -8.35 -13.82
CA ASP A 15 6.36 -6.97 -13.37
C ASP A 15 5.02 -6.38 -13.85
N LEU A 16 4.29 -5.72 -12.95
CA LEU A 16 3.12 -4.91 -13.28
C LEU A 16 3.46 -3.43 -13.03
N ASN A 17 3.56 -2.67 -14.12
CA ASN A 17 3.74 -1.22 -14.06
C ASN A 17 2.38 -0.54 -14.18
N LEU A 18 1.98 0.17 -13.12
CA LEU A 18 0.74 0.94 -13.07
C LEU A 18 1.01 2.37 -13.54
N ASN A 19 0.37 2.73 -14.66
CA ASN A 19 0.38 4.03 -15.31
C ASN A 19 -1.07 4.50 -15.52
N GLY A 20 -1.30 5.61 -16.24
CA GLY A 20 -2.65 6.16 -16.44
C GLY A 20 -3.68 5.17 -17.00
N LEU A 21 -3.29 4.37 -18.01
CA LEU A 21 -4.06 3.23 -18.51
C LEU A 21 -3.15 2.01 -18.56
N THR A 22 -3.49 0.95 -17.83
CA THR A 22 -2.76 -0.32 -17.81
C THR A 22 -3.65 -1.44 -18.35
N LEU A 23 -3.29 -2.02 -19.49
CA LEU A 23 -4.01 -3.11 -20.14
C LEU A 23 -3.27 -4.43 -19.94
N LEU A 24 -3.92 -5.41 -19.31
CA LEU A 24 -3.40 -6.77 -19.17
C LEU A 24 -3.95 -7.68 -20.28
N CYS A 25 -3.13 -7.92 -21.30
CA CYS A 25 -3.46 -8.80 -22.42
C CYS A 25 -2.70 -10.13 -22.38
N GLY A 26 -3.25 -11.15 -23.03
CA GLY A 26 -2.61 -12.45 -23.20
C GLY A 26 -3.62 -13.60 -23.23
N PRO A 27 -3.20 -14.82 -23.59
CA PRO A 27 -4.06 -16.00 -23.63
C PRO A 27 -4.70 -16.33 -22.28
N ASN A 28 -5.77 -17.12 -22.30
CA ASN A 28 -6.36 -17.61 -21.05
C ASN A 28 -5.35 -18.41 -20.23
N ASN A 29 -5.49 -18.35 -18.91
CA ASN A 29 -4.66 -19.11 -17.97
C ASN A 29 -3.16 -18.73 -17.91
N THR A 30 -2.78 -17.53 -18.38
CA THR A 30 -1.38 -17.05 -18.34
C THR A 30 -1.04 -16.14 -17.16
N GLY A 31 -1.88 -16.13 -16.12
CA GLY A 31 -1.61 -15.35 -14.91
C GLY A 31 -2.27 -13.97 -14.84
N LYS A 32 -3.04 -13.57 -15.86
CA LYS A 32 -3.78 -12.28 -15.83
C LYS A 32 -4.66 -12.15 -14.58
N THR A 33 -5.41 -13.19 -14.23
CA THR A 33 -6.24 -13.22 -13.01
C THR A 33 -5.39 -13.06 -11.76
N TYR A 34 -4.24 -13.73 -11.68
CA TYR A 34 -3.30 -13.61 -10.56
C TYR A 34 -2.78 -12.19 -10.38
N ALA A 35 -2.28 -11.57 -11.45
CA ALA A 35 -1.81 -10.19 -11.41
C ALA A 35 -2.94 -9.19 -11.06
N MET A 36 -4.13 -9.38 -11.65
CA MET A 36 -5.30 -8.54 -11.37
C MET A 36 -5.76 -8.64 -9.92
N TYR A 37 -5.82 -9.85 -9.36
CA TYR A 37 -6.26 -10.04 -7.97
C TYR A 37 -5.21 -9.54 -6.98
N CYS A 38 -3.92 -9.62 -7.30
CA CYS A 38 -2.88 -8.99 -6.49
C CYS A 38 -3.02 -7.46 -6.48
N LEU A 39 -3.33 -6.85 -7.64
CA LEU A 39 -3.64 -5.43 -7.71
C LEU A 39 -4.92 -5.08 -6.94
N TYR A 40 -5.96 -5.88 -7.11
CA TYR A 40 -7.22 -5.72 -6.38
C TYR A 40 -7.00 -5.79 -4.86
N ALA A 41 -6.20 -6.76 -4.38
CA ALA A 41 -5.86 -6.91 -2.97
C ALA A 41 -5.25 -5.65 -2.35
N LEU A 42 -4.47 -4.90 -3.14
CA LEU A 42 -3.84 -3.65 -2.75
C LEU A 42 -4.81 -2.46 -2.73
N LEU A 43 -5.77 -2.44 -3.64
CA LEU A 43 -6.73 -1.35 -3.79
C LEU A 43 -8.00 -1.53 -2.95
N ASP A 44 -8.27 -2.75 -2.49
CA ASP A 44 -9.45 -3.08 -1.72
C ASP A 44 -9.39 -2.42 -0.34
N GLU A 45 -10.45 -1.69 0.01
CA GLU A 45 -10.61 -0.87 1.23
C GLU A 45 -10.37 -1.62 2.55
N LYS A 46 -10.55 -2.94 2.56
CA LYS A 46 -10.29 -3.78 3.75
C LYS A 46 -8.82 -4.17 3.87
N PHE A 47 -7.96 -3.63 3.00
CA PHE A 47 -6.53 -3.86 3.05
C PHE A 47 -5.94 -3.11 4.25
N GLU A 48 -5.46 -3.87 5.24
CA GLU A 48 -4.84 -3.30 6.42
C GLU A 48 -3.42 -3.82 6.60
N VAL A 49 -2.53 -2.91 6.95
CA VAL A 49 -1.12 -3.19 7.23
C VAL A 49 -0.77 -2.54 8.56
N ARG A 50 -0.16 -3.31 9.45
CA ARG A 50 0.34 -2.81 10.73
C ARG A 50 1.82 -2.52 10.59
N PHE A 51 2.19 -1.28 10.86
CA PHE A 51 3.59 -0.85 10.86
C PHE A 51 4.10 -0.77 12.31
N PRO A 52 5.18 -1.47 12.66
CA PRO A 52 5.72 -1.45 14.02
C PRO A 52 6.05 -0.05 14.54
N PHE A 53 6.63 0.82 13.71
CA PHE A 53 7.00 2.20 14.09
C PHE A 53 5.80 3.08 14.50
N VAL A 54 4.57 2.73 14.10
CA VAL A 54 3.36 3.46 14.51
C VAL A 54 3.11 3.32 16.02
N GLN A 55 3.58 2.26 16.66
CA GLN A 55 3.43 2.10 18.10
C GLN A 55 4.17 3.20 18.88
N GLU A 56 5.34 3.61 18.41
CA GLU A 56 6.12 4.68 19.03
C GLU A 56 5.42 6.04 18.84
N ILE A 57 4.84 6.27 17.66
CA ILE A 57 4.03 7.45 17.37
C ILE A 57 2.83 7.55 18.33
N VAL A 58 2.12 6.45 18.53
CA VAL A 58 0.98 6.40 19.45
C VAL A 58 1.40 6.64 20.89
N LYS A 59 2.52 6.05 21.34
CA LYS A 59 3.05 6.26 22.68
C LYS A 59 3.38 7.74 22.91
N ASN A 60 4.08 8.37 21.98
CA ASN A 60 4.43 9.79 22.07
C ASN A 60 3.18 10.68 22.12
N LEU A 61 2.14 10.36 21.34
CA LEU A 61 0.88 11.09 21.34
C LEU A 61 0.17 11.02 22.71
N LEU A 62 0.17 9.85 23.35
CA LEU A 62 -0.42 9.67 24.68
C LEU A 62 0.30 10.50 25.75
N GLU A 63 1.62 10.64 25.66
CA GLU A 63 2.43 11.40 26.63
C GLU A 63 2.36 12.92 26.39
N SER A 64 2.49 13.35 25.13
CA SER A 64 2.64 14.78 24.77
C SER A 64 1.30 15.49 24.46
N LYS A 65 0.18 14.75 24.37
CA LYS A 65 -1.17 15.19 23.96
C LYS A 65 -1.29 15.74 22.54
N VAL A 66 -0.19 16.24 21.97
CA VAL A 66 -0.09 16.73 20.59
C VAL A 66 1.22 16.23 20.03
N CYS A 67 1.16 15.58 18.87
CA CYS A 67 2.35 15.14 18.16
C CYS A 67 2.38 15.73 16.76
N GLN A 68 3.53 16.29 16.38
CA GLN A 68 3.78 16.82 15.05
C GLN A 68 4.93 16.01 14.43
N TYR A 69 4.67 15.43 13.26
CA TYR A 69 5.65 14.64 12.52
C TYR A 69 5.95 15.27 11.18
N ASP A 70 7.24 15.34 10.84
CA ASP A 70 7.66 15.63 9.48
C ASP A 70 7.57 14.34 8.65
N LEU A 71 6.70 14.35 7.64
CA LEU A 71 6.53 13.22 6.73
C LEU A 71 7.79 12.92 5.91
N ASN A 72 8.67 13.91 5.68
CA ASN A 72 9.95 13.64 5.05
C ASN A 72 10.78 12.75 5.96
N ILE A 73 11.00 13.15 7.22
CA ILE A 73 11.80 12.37 8.19
C ILE A 73 11.21 10.97 8.36
N LEU A 74 9.89 10.86 8.53
CA LEU A 74 9.22 9.55 8.67
C LEU A 74 9.47 8.63 7.47
N LEU A 75 9.43 9.18 6.25
CA LEU A 75 9.73 8.40 5.05
C LEU A 75 11.24 8.14 4.91
N ASP A 76 12.14 9.05 5.30
CA ASP A 76 13.58 8.76 5.33
C ASP A 76 13.88 7.53 6.18
N ASP A 77 13.25 7.45 7.36
CA ASP A 77 13.53 6.41 8.34
C ASP A 77 12.81 5.08 8.03
N HIS A 78 11.63 5.11 7.41
CA HIS A 78 10.74 3.94 7.34
C HIS A 78 10.27 3.57 5.93
N PHE A 79 10.69 4.25 4.85
CA PHE A 79 10.10 4.04 3.52
C PHE A 79 10.20 2.60 3.01
N GLU A 80 11.39 1.99 3.08
CA GLU A 80 11.57 0.59 2.66
C GLU A 80 10.77 -0.38 3.53
N ASP A 81 10.71 -0.13 4.84
CA ASP A 81 9.92 -0.94 5.77
C ASP A 81 8.43 -0.86 5.46
N ILE A 82 7.91 0.32 5.13
CA ILE A 82 6.53 0.51 4.69
C ILE A 82 6.26 -0.36 3.46
N LEU A 83 7.09 -0.25 2.41
CA LEU A 83 6.91 -1.04 1.19
C LEU A 83 6.96 -2.55 1.45
N ASN A 84 7.87 -2.99 2.32
CA ASN A 84 8.01 -4.39 2.70
C ASN A 84 6.79 -4.90 3.48
N HIS A 85 6.29 -4.13 4.45
CA HIS A 85 5.10 -4.52 5.22
C HIS A 85 3.84 -4.55 4.35
N VAL A 86 3.70 -3.61 3.40
CA VAL A 86 2.61 -3.65 2.40
C VAL A 86 2.73 -4.91 1.54
N ALA A 87 3.91 -5.21 0.99
CA ALA A 87 4.13 -6.41 0.19
C ALA A 87 3.82 -7.72 0.95
N GLN A 88 4.22 -7.80 2.22
CA GLN A 88 3.89 -8.93 3.10
C GLN A 88 2.39 -9.01 3.40
N GLY A 89 1.74 -7.86 3.64
CA GLY A 89 0.29 -7.78 3.82
C GLY A 89 -0.46 -8.32 2.60
N LEU A 90 -0.02 -7.95 1.39
CA LEU A 90 -0.57 -8.47 0.14
C LEU A 90 -0.43 -9.99 0.06
N GLN A 91 0.78 -10.51 0.30
CA GLN A 91 1.03 -11.96 0.24
C GLN A 91 0.09 -12.72 1.19
N LYS A 92 -0.13 -12.21 2.41
CA LYS A 92 -1.03 -12.81 3.41
C LYS A 92 -2.50 -12.74 3.01
N ARG A 93 -2.89 -11.75 2.20
CA ARG A 93 -4.27 -11.55 1.74
C ARG A 93 -4.62 -12.38 0.50
N LEU A 94 -3.63 -12.76 -0.32
CA LEU A 94 -3.88 -13.53 -1.54
C LEU A 94 -4.65 -14.85 -1.29
N PRO A 95 -4.28 -15.72 -0.32
CA PRO A 95 -5.00 -16.97 -0.10
C PRO A 95 -6.50 -16.80 0.11
N SER A 96 -6.90 -15.83 0.94
CA SER A 96 -8.31 -15.58 1.24
C SER A 96 -9.07 -15.01 0.05
N LEU A 97 -8.43 -14.15 -0.77
CA LEU A 97 -9.02 -13.63 -2.00
C LEU A 97 -9.22 -14.70 -3.08
N PHE A 98 -8.34 -15.70 -3.11
CA PHE A 98 -8.44 -16.82 -4.03
C PHE A 98 -9.26 -17.99 -3.48
N GLY A 99 -9.65 -17.96 -2.21
CA GLY A 99 -10.39 -19.05 -1.56
C GLY A 99 -9.55 -20.33 -1.45
N VAL A 100 -8.24 -20.20 -1.21
CA VAL A 100 -7.30 -21.32 -1.13
C VAL A 100 -6.51 -21.32 0.17
N GLU A 101 -5.85 -22.43 0.45
CA GLU A 101 -4.99 -22.59 1.62
C GLU A 101 -3.75 -21.67 1.56
N PRO A 102 -3.27 -21.15 2.71
CA PRO A 102 -2.07 -20.30 2.76
C PRO A 102 -0.81 -20.92 2.15
N SER A 103 -0.73 -22.26 2.10
CA SER A 103 0.37 -23.01 1.48
C SER A 103 0.55 -22.69 0.00
N GLU A 104 -0.53 -22.39 -0.72
CA GLU A 104 -0.51 -22.11 -2.17
C GLU A 104 0.31 -20.87 -2.53
N PHE A 105 0.35 -19.88 -1.62
CA PHE A 105 1.11 -18.63 -1.80
C PHE A 105 2.35 -18.54 -0.91
N LYS A 106 2.74 -19.62 -0.24
CA LYS A 106 3.88 -19.64 0.69
C LYS A 106 5.21 -19.29 0.00
N GLN A 107 5.36 -19.67 -1.27
CA GLN A 107 6.56 -19.37 -2.05
C GLN A 107 6.47 -18.06 -2.84
N THR A 108 5.31 -17.41 -2.85
CA THR A 108 5.11 -16.14 -3.57
C THR A 108 5.96 -15.06 -2.93
N LYS A 109 6.65 -14.27 -3.75
CA LYS A 109 7.35 -13.07 -3.29
C LYS A 109 6.80 -11.87 -4.04
N LEU A 110 6.57 -10.80 -3.28
CA LEU A 110 6.09 -9.52 -3.79
C LEU A 110 7.10 -8.45 -3.42
N LYS A 111 7.35 -7.53 -4.34
CA LYS A 111 8.10 -6.30 -4.06
C LYS A 111 7.39 -5.12 -4.70
N LEU A 112 7.24 -4.05 -3.94
CA LEU A 112 6.63 -2.81 -4.42
C LEU A 112 7.72 -1.79 -4.70
N SER A 113 7.48 -0.96 -5.71
CA SER A 113 8.35 0.18 -6.00
C SER A 113 7.48 1.38 -6.38
N VAL A 114 7.65 2.44 -5.61
CA VAL A 114 6.96 3.72 -5.76
C VAL A 114 8.00 4.81 -5.59
N GLU A 115 7.82 5.93 -6.30
CA GLU A 115 8.64 7.12 -6.08
C GLU A 115 8.15 7.83 -4.82
N ARG A 116 9.06 8.05 -3.86
CA ARG A 116 8.76 8.73 -2.60
C ARG A 116 8.09 10.09 -2.81
N ASP A 117 8.57 10.86 -3.78
CA ASP A 117 8.02 12.18 -4.11
C ASP A 117 6.55 12.12 -4.54
N GLN A 118 6.11 11.03 -5.17
CA GLN A 118 4.70 10.85 -5.52
C GLN A 118 3.82 10.67 -4.29
N ILE A 119 4.34 10.03 -3.22
CA ILE A 119 3.63 9.89 -1.95
C ILE A 119 3.54 11.24 -1.25
N LEU A 120 4.66 11.97 -1.15
CA LEU A 120 4.70 13.28 -0.50
C LEU A 120 3.74 14.29 -1.16
N LYS A 121 3.70 14.34 -2.50
CA LYS A 121 2.74 15.19 -3.25
C LYS A 121 1.27 14.86 -2.96
N LYS A 122 0.96 13.61 -2.62
CA LYS A 122 -0.40 13.18 -2.27
C LYS A 122 -0.74 13.46 -0.81
N CYS A 123 0.24 13.41 0.08
CA CYS A 123 0.07 13.68 1.51
C CYS A 123 0.06 15.19 1.83
N ASN A 124 0.68 16.02 1.00
CA ASN A 124 0.66 17.47 1.12
C ASN A 124 -0.02 18.10 -0.10
N PRO A 125 -1.37 18.06 -0.19
CA PRO A 125 -2.07 18.70 -1.28
C PRO A 125 -1.73 20.21 -1.29
N PRO A 126 -1.63 20.85 -2.48
CA PRO A 126 -1.38 22.28 -2.58
C PRO A 126 -2.37 23.05 -1.70
N SER A 127 -1.90 24.16 -1.14
CA SER A 127 -2.69 24.99 -0.23
C SER A 127 -4.02 25.38 -0.88
N LEU A 128 -5.05 25.57 -0.05
CA LEU A 128 -6.45 25.87 -0.41
C LEU A 128 -6.65 27.00 -1.45
N ALA A 129 -5.61 27.77 -1.79
CA ALA A 129 -5.65 28.77 -2.86
C ALA A 129 -5.83 28.16 -4.26
N ASP A 130 -5.38 26.91 -4.48
CA ASP A 130 -5.42 26.26 -5.81
C ASP A 130 -6.54 25.20 -5.95
N ALA A 131 -7.30 24.96 -4.88
CA ALA A 131 -8.29 23.88 -4.80
C ALA A 131 -9.74 24.42 -4.76
N SER A 132 -10.10 25.29 -5.71
CA SER A 132 -11.52 25.33 -6.09
C SER A 132 -11.81 23.99 -6.76
N THR A 133 -12.70 23.20 -6.17
CA THR A 133 -13.10 21.83 -6.57
C THR A 133 -12.21 20.68 -6.07
N SER A 134 -12.39 20.27 -4.80
CA SER A 134 -12.94 18.94 -4.45
C SER A 134 -12.34 18.32 -3.16
N TRP A 135 -13.25 17.86 -2.29
CA TRP A 135 -13.09 16.97 -1.12
C TRP A 135 -12.32 17.49 0.10
N TYR A 136 -13.06 18.13 1.00
CA TYR A 136 -12.70 18.29 2.40
C TYR A 136 -12.69 16.93 3.12
N SER A 137 -11.59 16.58 3.79
CA SER A 137 -11.61 15.71 4.98
C SER A 137 -10.66 16.25 6.04
N ARG A 138 -11.26 17.07 6.91
CA ARG A 138 -10.69 17.63 8.13
C ARG A 138 -10.53 16.47 9.13
N PHE A 139 -9.32 15.95 9.33
CA PHE A 139 -9.05 15.06 10.47
C PHE A 139 -9.10 15.91 11.76
N ARG A 140 -10.26 15.94 12.43
CA ARG A 140 -10.37 16.26 13.86
C ARG A 140 -10.66 14.96 14.60
N LEU A 141 -9.74 14.54 15.45
CA LEU A 141 -10.02 13.59 16.51
C LEU A 141 -10.45 14.41 17.73
N ASP A 142 -11.75 14.69 17.84
CA ASP A 142 -12.34 15.23 19.07
C ASP A 142 -12.54 14.06 20.04
N PHE A 143 -11.64 13.92 21.03
CA PHE A 143 -11.90 13.08 22.18
C PHE A 143 -12.76 13.87 23.16
N GLY A 144 -14.08 13.63 23.11
CA GLY A 144 -15.05 14.22 24.03
C GLY A 144 -14.83 13.76 25.47
N HIS A 145 -14.91 14.71 26.39
CA HIS A 145 -15.02 14.51 27.84
C HIS A 145 -16.35 13.88 28.25
#